data_AF-A0A1D6G5P1-F1
#
_entry.id   AF-A0A1D6G5P1-F1
#
_cell.length_a   1.000
_cell.length_b   1.000
_cell.length_c   1.000
_cell.angle_alpha   90.00
_cell.angle_beta   90.00
_cell.angle_gamma   90.00
#
_symmetry.space_group_name_H-M   'P 1'
#
loop_
_entity.id
_entity.type
_entity.pdbx_description
1 polymer ?
#
loop_
_entity_poly.entity_id
_entity_poly.type
_entity_poly.pdbx_seq_one_letter_code
_entity_poly.pdbx_strand_id
1 'polypeptide(L)'
;MELMRGLRNQLTELITGFGAQDLGPMSLGLSHSLSRYKLKFSPEKVDTMIIQAIGLLDDLDKDLNTFAMRVREWYGWHFPELTKIVSDNIQYAKVVKMMGNRANAVNLDFSEILSDEELETQLKEAAVISMGTEVSELDLLNIRELCDQVLALSEYRAQLYDYLRSRMNTIAPNLQHWWVN
;
A
#
# COMPACT_ATOMS: atom_id res chain seq x y z
N MET A 1 21.56 -45.08 -34.97
CA MET A 1 20.42 -44.96 -34.04
C MET A 1 20.48 -46.02 -32.94
N GLU A 2 20.71 -47.29 -33.27
CA GLU A 2 20.80 -48.38 -32.28
C GLU A 2 21.90 -48.21 -31.22
N LEU A 3 23.08 -47.70 -31.61
CA LEU A 3 24.18 -47.43 -30.68
C LEU A 3 23.79 -46.42 -29.59
N MET A 4 23.15 -45.32 -29.97
CA MET A 4 22.69 -44.27 -29.04
C MET A 4 21.59 -44.78 -28.12
N ARG A 5 20.76 -45.72 -28.59
CA ARG A 5 19.72 -46.37 -27.80
C ARG A 5 20.32 -47.30 -26.74
N GLY A 6 21.31 -48.12 -27.13
CA GLY A 6 22.04 -48.97 -26.18
C GLY A 6 22.75 -48.17 -25.09
N LEU A 7 23.44 -47.09 -25.47
CA LEU A 7 24.12 -46.19 -24.52
C LEU A 7 23.15 -45.51 -23.54
N ARG A 8 21.97 -45.08 -23.99
CA ARG A 8 20.96 -44.48 -23.10
C ARG A 8 20.37 -45.49 -22.12
N ASN A 9 20.14 -46.72 -22.56
CA ASN A 9 19.58 -47.78 -21.71
C ASN A 9 20.56 -48.22 -20.62
N GLN A 10 21.87 -48.17 -20.89
CA GLN A 10 22.93 -48.55 -19.95
C GLN A 10 23.57 -47.34 -19.22
N LEU A 11 23.02 -46.13 -19.40
CA LEU A 11 23.60 -44.89 -18.84
C LEU A 11 23.77 -44.95 -17.32
N THR A 12 22.83 -45.58 -16.62
CA THR A 12 22.83 -45.76 -15.16
C THR A 12 23.98 -46.66 -14.67
N GLU A 13 24.39 -47.64 -15.48
CA GLU A 13 25.53 -48.51 -15.17
C GLU A 13 26.86 -47.85 -15.54
N LEU A 14 26.86 -46.99 -16.56
CA LEU A 14 28.05 -46.30 -17.06
C LEU A 14 28.52 -45.17 -16.13
N ILE A 15 27.59 -44.50 -15.46
CA ILE A 15 27.89 -43.38 -14.55
C ILE A 15 27.84 -43.90 -13.11
N THR A 16 29.00 -44.29 -12.58
CA THR A 16 29.13 -44.75 -11.20
C THR A 16 28.78 -43.63 -10.21
N GLY A 17 27.92 -43.93 -9.22
CA GLY A 17 27.50 -42.97 -8.20
C GLY A 17 26.28 -42.10 -8.55
N PHE A 18 25.69 -42.25 -9.74
CA PHE A 18 24.45 -41.58 -10.13
C PHE A 18 23.29 -42.57 -10.16
N GLY A 19 22.34 -42.45 -9.23
CA GLY A 19 21.18 -43.32 -9.20
C GLY A 19 20.18 -42.97 -10.30
N ALA A 20 19.43 -43.95 -10.80
CA ALA A 20 18.29 -43.70 -11.68
C ALA A 20 17.26 -42.74 -11.06
N GLN A 21 17.24 -42.66 -9.73
CA GLN A 21 16.39 -41.78 -8.94
C GLN A 21 16.75 -40.29 -9.10
N ASP A 22 18.01 -39.95 -9.42
CA ASP A 22 18.50 -38.57 -9.55
C ASP A 22 18.33 -38.01 -10.97
N LEU A 23 18.31 -38.89 -11.98
CA LEU A 23 18.15 -38.50 -13.40
C LEU A 23 16.77 -37.91 -13.70
N GLY A 24 15.72 -38.39 -13.05
CA GLY A 24 14.35 -37.89 -13.23
C GLY A 24 14.22 -36.41 -12.81
N PRO A 25 14.54 -36.05 -11.55
CA PRO A 25 14.54 -34.68 -11.07
C PRO A 25 15.47 -33.75 -11.88
N MET A 26 16.64 -34.23 -12.28
CA MET A 26 17.60 -33.44 -13.06
C MET A 26 17.09 -33.15 -14.48
N SER A 27 16.54 -34.15 -15.17
CA SER A 27 15.92 -33.98 -16.49
C SER A 27 14.72 -33.05 -16.43
N LEU A 28 13.90 -33.15 -15.38
CA LEU A 28 12.78 -32.25 -15.14
C LEU A 28 13.25 -30.80 -14.89
N GLY A 29 14.27 -30.62 -14.05
CA GLY A 29 14.87 -29.31 -13.76
C GLY A 29 15.44 -28.65 -15.02
N LEU A 30 16.13 -29.43 -15.86
CA LEU A 30 16.67 -28.96 -17.14
C LEU A 30 15.55 -28.64 -18.15
N SER A 31 14.50 -29.46 -18.19
CA SER A 31 13.33 -29.20 -19.04
C SER A 31 12.61 -27.93 -18.63
N HIS A 32 12.44 -27.69 -17.32
CA HIS A 32 11.88 -26.45 -16.80
C HIS A 32 12.76 -25.24 -17.07
N SER A 33 14.09 -25.34 -16.88
CA SER A 33 15.00 -24.22 -17.13
C SER A 33 15.05 -23.86 -18.62
N LEU A 34 15.11 -24.87 -19.50
CA LEU A 34 15.04 -24.69 -20.95
C LEU A 34 13.70 -24.07 -21.37
N SER A 35 12.59 -24.54 -20.80
CA SER A 35 11.25 -24.01 -21.10
C SER A 35 11.13 -22.55 -20.66
N ARG A 36 11.59 -22.20 -19.45
CA ARG A 36 11.63 -20.81 -18.96
C ARG A 36 12.55 -19.93 -19.80
N TYR A 37 13.69 -20.47 -20.24
CA TYR A 37 14.63 -19.75 -21.11
C TYR A 37 14.07 -19.50 -22.51
N LYS A 38 13.26 -20.41 -23.06
CA LYS A 38 12.59 -20.20 -24.35
C LYS A 38 11.37 -19.28 -24.20
N LEU A 39 10.62 -19.42 -23.11
CA LEU A 39 9.42 -18.64 -22.78
C LEU A 39 9.78 -17.39 -21.95
N LYS A 40 10.86 -16.66 -22.30
CA LYS A 40 11.46 -15.60 -21.43
C LYS A 40 10.49 -14.57 -20.84
N PHE A 41 9.26 -14.47 -21.36
CA PHE A 41 8.15 -13.78 -20.72
C PHE A 41 6.92 -14.70 -20.75
N SER A 42 6.44 -15.14 -19.59
CA SER A 42 5.07 -15.63 -19.44
C SER A 42 4.24 -14.44 -18.94
N PRO A 43 3.40 -13.83 -19.80
CA PRO A 43 2.57 -12.69 -19.42
C PRO A 43 1.65 -13.02 -18.24
N GLU A 44 1.16 -14.26 -18.17
CA GLU A 44 0.22 -14.75 -17.15
C GLU A 44 0.67 -14.52 -15.70
N LYS A 45 1.98 -14.66 -15.43
CA LYS A 45 2.53 -14.45 -14.08
C LYS A 45 2.61 -12.98 -13.70
N VAL A 46 2.83 -12.11 -14.68
CA VAL A 46 2.90 -10.67 -14.46
C VAL A 46 1.49 -10.11 -14.26
N ASP A 47 0.52 -10.60 -15.03
CA ASP A 47 -0.89 -10.22 -14.91
C ASP A 47 -1.47 -10.62 -13.55
N THR A 48 -1.10 -11.79 -13.03
CA THR A 48 -1.51 -12.22 -11.68
C THR A 48 -1.03 -11.25 -10.60
N MET A 49 0.22 -10.77 -10.67
CA MET A 49 0.74 -9.79 -9.71
C MET A 49 0.01 -8.44 -9.77
N ILE A 50 -0.43 -8.03 -10.97
CA ILE A 50 -1.19 -6.78 -11.15
C ILE A 50 -2.59 -6.91 -10.54
N ILE A 51 -3.28 -8.03 -10.78
CA ILE A 51 -4.60 -8.28 -10.19
C ILE A 51 -4.51 -8.24 -8.65
N GLN A 52 -3.47 -8.85 -8.07
CA GLN A 52 -3.24 -8.80 -6.62
C GLN A 52 -2.94 -7.38 -6.13
N ALA A 53 -2.15 -6.61 -6.89
CA ALA A 53 -1.83 -5.22 -6.53
C ALA A 53 -3.07 -4.29 -6.62
N ILE A 54 -3.98 -4.51 -7.57
CA ILE A 54 -5.26 -3.79 -7.66
C ILE A 54 -6.14 -4.15 -6.47
N GLY A 55 -6.28 -5.44 -6.15
CA GLY A 55 -7.04 -5.87 -4.97
C GLY A 55 -6.51 -5.25 -3.67
N LEU A 56 -5.18 -5.21 -3.52
CA LEU A 56 -4.55 -4.54 -2.37
C LEU A 56 -4.85 -3.03 -2.34
N LEU A 57 -4.91 -2.36 -3.50
CA LEU A 57 -5.23 -0.94 -3.57
C LEU A 57 -6.68 -0.67 -3.11
N ASP A 58 -7.62 -1.52 -3.54
CA ASP A 58 -9.02 -1.42 -3.13
C ASP A 58 -9.20 -1.68 -1.62
N ASP A 59 -8.50 -2.68 -1.09
CA ASP A 59 -8.49 -2.98 0.35
C ASP A 59 -7.90 -1.82 1.16
N LEU A 60 -6.79 -1.23 0.70
CA LEU A 60 -6.18 -0.05 1.32
C LEU A 60 -7.13 1.15 1.34
N ASP A 61 -7.90 1.38 0.27
CA ASP A 61 -8.86 2.49 0.22
C ASP A 61 -9.98 2.33 1.27
N LYS A 62 -10.46 1.10 1.45
CA LYS A 62 -11.45 0.77 2.46
C LYS A 62 -10.90 0.92 3.88
N ASP A 63 -9.70 0.43 4.12
CA ASP A 63 -9.04 0.51 5.42
C ASP A 63 -8.70 1.95 5.78
N LEU A 64 -8.19 2.74 4.84
CA LEU A 64 -7.88 4.16 5.03
C LEU A 64 -9.13 4.94 5.44
N ASN A 65 -10.26 4.74 4.76
CA ASN A 65 -11.51 5.38 5.13
C ASN A 65 -11.99 4.93 6.52
N THR A 66 -11.88 3.64 6.84
CA THR A 66 -12.27 3.10 8.15
C THR A 66 -11.44 3.68 9.29
N PHE A 67 -10.11 3.74 9.11
CA PHE A 67 -9.21 4.34 10.09
C PHE A 67 -9.39 5.85 10.20
N ALA A 68 -9.62 6.55 9.10
CA ALA A 68 -9.90 7.99 9.13
C ALA A 68 -11.20 8.32 9.88
N MET A 69 -12.27 7.55 9.65
CA MET A 69 -13.52 7.70 10.40
C MET A 69 -13.30 7.39 11.89
N ARG A 70 -12.48 6.38 12.22
CA ARG A 70 -12.12 6.08 13.60
C ARG A 70 -11.37 7.23 14.28
N VAL A 71 -10.42 7.87 13.58
CA VAL A 71 -9.68 9.05 14.09
C VAL A 71 -10.65 10.21 14.35
N ARG A 72 -11.61 10.44 13.44
CA ARG A 72 -12.64 11.49 13.59
C ARG A 72 -13.56 11.27 14.78
N GLU A 73 -14.02 10.04 14.98
CA GLU A 73 -14.86 9.70 16.13
C GLU A 73 -14.09 9.82 17.44
N TRP A 74 -12.84 9.34 17.47
CA TRP A 74 -12.03 9.34 18.69
C TRP A 74 -11.62 10.76 19.10
N TYR A 75 -11.09 11.54 18.15
CA TYR A 75 -10.71 12.93 18.42
C TYR A 75 -11.93 13.87 18.53
N GLY A 76 -13.07 13.50 17.96
CA GLY A 76 -14.33 14.23 18.07
C GLY A 76 -14.84 14.38 19.51
N TRP A 77 -14.43 13.51 20.44
CA TRP A 77 -14.71 13.71 21.88
C TRP A 77 -13.95 14.92 22.45
N HIS A 78 -12.74 15.18 21.94
CA HIS A 78 -11.92 16.32 22.36
C HIS A 78 -12.24 17.60 21.61
N PHE A 79 -12.51 17.49 20.30
CA PHE A 79 -12.80 18.64 19.43
C PHE A 79 -13.83 18.28 18.35
N PRO A 80 -15.14 18.27 18.68
CA PRO A 80 -16.18 17.85 17.76
C PRO A 80 -16.40 18.81 16.57
N GLU A 81 -16.08 20.09 16.74
CA GLU A 81 -16.26 21.11 15.71
C GLU A 81 -15.31 20.90 14.52
N LEU A 82 -14.12 20.33 14.75
CA LEU A 82 -13.13 20.06 13.70
C LEU A 82 -13.68 19.17 12.59
N THR A 83 -14.51 18.19 12.94
CA THR A 83 -15.11 17.25 11.99
C THR A 83 -16.06 17.94 11.01
N LYS A 84 -16.62 19.10 11.37
CA LYS A 84 -17.47 19.90 10.48
C LYS A 84 -16.66 20.85 9.60
N ILE A 85 -15.54 21.34 10.10
CA ILE A 85 -14.67 22.30 9.38
C ILE A 85 -13.85 21.59 8.31
N VAL A 86 -13.23 20.46 8.65
CA VAL A 86 -12.33 19.72 7.73
C VAL A 86 -13.04 18.48 7.19
N SER A 87 -13.46 18.55 5.93
CA SER A 87 -14.17 17.47 5.23
C SER A 87 -13.25 16.37 4.69
N ASP A 88 -11.98 16.68 4.41
CA ASP A 88 -11.00 15.68 3.96
C ASP A 88 -10.40 14.88 5.13
N ASN A 89 -10.29 13.57 4.93
CA ASN A 89 -9.83 12.62 5.94
C ASN A 89 -8.33 12.75 6.21
N ILE A 90 -7.54 12.96 5.16
CA ILE A 90 -6.09 13.01 5.25
C ILE A 90 -5.64 14.33 5.87
N GLN A 91 -6.24 15.45 5.43
CA GLN A 91 -6.03 16.76 6.06
C GLN A 91 -6.42 16.74 7.54
N TYR A 92 -7.54 16.10 7.89
CA TYR A 92 -7.96 15.96 9.30
C TYR A 92 -6.88 15.26 10.14
N ALA A 93 -6.33 14.14 9.68
CA ALA A 93 -5.28 13.43 10.38
C ALA A 93 -4.00 14.27 10.55
N LYS A 94 -3.62 15.06 9.53
CA LYS A 94 -2.46 15.97 9.60
C LYS A 94 -2.66 17.08 10.63
N VAL A 95 -3.85 17.70 10.65
CA VAL A 95 -4.20 18.76 11.60
C VAL A 95 -4.20 18.23 13.04
N VAL A 96 -4.83 17.07 13.28
CA VAL A 96 -4.87 16.44 14.62
C VAL A 96 -3.46 16.11 15.11
N LYS A 97 -2.61 15.56 14.25
CA LYS A 97 -1.21 15.27 14.57
C LYS A 97 -0.45 16.52 15.00
N MET A 98 -0.55 17.61 14.23
CA MET A 98 0.16 18.86 14.52
C MET A 98 -0.37 19.55 15.78
N MET A 99 -1.70 19.69 15.90
CA MET A 99 -2.35 20.43 16.98
C MET A 99 -2.21 19.72 18.32
N GLY A 100 -2.56 18.43 18.38
CA GLY A 100 -2.65 17.67 19.62
C GLY A 100 -3.72 18.18 20.58
N ASN A 101 -3.37 19.18 21.40
CA ASN A 101 -4.29 19.79 22.36
C ASN A 101 -4.85 21.11 21.81
N ARG A 102 -6.13 21.40 22.07
CA ARG A 102 -6.80 22.64 21.63
C ARG A 102 -6.06 23.91 22.05
N ALA A 103 -5.41 23.92 23.21
CA ALA A 103 -4.64 25.09 23.68
C ALA A 103 -3.48 25.46 22.74
N ASN A 104 -2.92 24.49 22.01
CA ASN A 104 -1.83 24.73 21.07
C ASN A 104 -2.31 25.25 19.72
N ALA A 105 -3.61 25.16 19.42
CA ALA A 105 -4.18 25.60 18.14
C ALA A 105 -3.92 27.08 17.84
N VAL A 106 -3.84 27.92 18.87
CA VAL A 106 -3.64 29.37 18.73
C VAL A 106 -2.21 29.72 18.31
N ASN A 107 -1.23 28.92 18.73
CA ASN A 107 0.20 29.19 18.51
C ASN A 107 0.75 28.52 17.25
N LEU A 108 0.00 27.61 16.65
CA LEU A 108 0.40 26.85 15.47
C LEU A 108 -0.13 27.50 14.20
N ASP A 109 0.65 27.38 13.13
CA ASP A 109 0.28 27.81 11.79
C ASP A 109 -0.10 26.58 10.97
N PHE A 110 -1.32 26.57 10.41
CA PHE A 110 -1.86 25.44 9.66
C PHE A 110 -1.77 25.65 8.14
N SER A 111 -1.15 26.74 7.68
CA SER A 111 -1.04 27.12 6.26
C SER A 111 -0.42 26.04 5.36
N GLU A 112 0.45 25.17 5.90
CA GLU A 112 1.05 24.07 5.12
C GLU A 112 0.08 22.91 4.84
N ILE A 113 -0.97 22.77 5.66
CA ILE A 113 -1.90 21.63 5.61
C ILE A 113 -3.24 22.07 5.00
N LEU A 114 -3.73 23.23 5.42
CA LEU A 114 -4.97 23.83 4.94
C LEU A 114 -4.61 24.92 3.95
N SER A 115 -4.93 24.71 2.68
CA SER A 115 -4.69 25.71 1.62
C SER A 115 -5.58 26.95 1.73
N ASP A 116 -6.56 26.94 2.64
CA ASP A 116 -7.60 27.95 2.78
C ASP A 116 -7.48 28.66 4.14
N GLU A 117 -7.14 29.94 4.09
CA GLU A 117 -6.94 30.81 5.26
C GLU A 117 -8.27 31.04 6.02
N GLU A 118 -9.42 30.93 5.34
CA GLU A 118 -10.73 31.00 5.98
C GLU A 118 -10.97 29.80 6.89
N LEU A 119 -10.58 28.59 6.46
CA LEU A 119 -10.72 27.37 7.26
C LEU A 119 -9.81 27.39 8.49
N GLU A 120 -8.59 27.91 8.36
CA GLU A 120 -7.67 28.05 9.48
C GLU A 120 -8.22 29.02 10.55
N THR A 121 -8.75 30.16 10.11
CA THR A 121 -9.36 31.14 11.02
C THR A 121 -10.55 30.52 11.77
N GLN A 122 -11.45 29.84 11.04
CA GLN A 122 -12.57 29.12 11.63
C GLN A 122 -12.13 28.05 12.63
N LEU A 123 -11.04 27.33 12.34
CA LEU A 123 -10.47 26.32 13.23
C LEU A 123 -9.96 26.94 14.53
N LYS A 124 -9.23 28.06 14.45
CA LYS A 124 -8.72 28.79 15.62
C LYS A 124 -9.84 29.35 16.48
N GLU A 125 -10.87 29.93 15.86
CA GLU A 125 -12.06 30.42 16.57
C GLU A 125 -12.84 29.27 17.24
N ALA A 126 -13.05 28.17 16.52
CA ALA A 126 -13.73 26.99 17.05
C ALA A 126 -12.95 26.35 18.20
N ALA A 127 -11.61 26.36 18.17
CA ALA A 127 -10.80 25.82 19.25
C ALA A 127 -11.01 26.56 20.58
N VAL A 128 -11.25 27.87 20.54
CA VAL A 128 -11.52 28.70 21.74
C VAL A 128 -12.92 28.45 22.31
N ILE A 129 -13.91 28.20 21.44
CA ILE A 129 -15.33 28.07 21.83
C ILE A 129 -15.74 26.58 21.99
N SER A 130 -14.84 25.65 21.70
CA SER A 130 -15.16 24.23 21.59
C SER A 130 -15.76 23.63 22.87
N MET A 131 -16.80 22.84 22.68
CA MET A 131 -17.51 22.13 23.75
C MET A 131 -16.92 20.74 24.07
N GLY A 132 -15.80 20.37 23.45
CA GLY A 132 -15.19 19.06 23.66
C GLY A 132 -14.58 18.88 25.06
N THR A 133 -14.41 17.61 25.47
CA THR A 133 -13.87 17.26 26.79
C THR A 133 -12.35 17.29 26.79
N GLU A 134 -11.74 17.57 27.94
CA GLU A 134 -10.29 17.37 28.08
C GLU A 134 -9.95 15.88 28.03
N VAL A 135 -8.86 15.55 27.34
CA VAL A 135 -8.39 14.18 27.12
C VAL A 135 -6.99 14.05 27.72
N SER A 136 -6.69 12.88 28.29
CA SER A 136 -5.38 12.59 28.87
C SER A 136 -4.28 12.65 27.82
N GLU A 137 -3.07 13.04 28.22
CA GLU A 137 -1.90 13.04 27.33
C GLU A 137 -1.60 11.64 26.77
N LEU A 138 -1.88 10.58 27.54
CA LEU A 138 -1.71 9.19 27.09
C LEU A 138 -2.65 8.87 25.92
N ASP A 139 -3.91 9.29 26.02
CA ASP A 139 -4.90 9.07 24.97
C ASP A 139 -4.60 9.92 23.73
N LEU A 140 -4.15 11.15 23.92
CA LEU A 140 -3.68 12.01 22.83
C LEU A 140 -2.47 11.41 22.10
N LEU A 141 -1.56 10.74 22.81
CA LEU A 141 -0.42 10.05 22.21
C LEU A 141 -0.90 8.90 21.32
N ASN A 142 -1.83 8.07 21.81
CA ASN A 142 -2.39 6.98 21.01
C ASN A 142 -3.16 7.48 19.78
N ILE A 143 -3.89 8.60 19.90
CA ILE A 143 -4.57 9.23 18.77
C ILE A 143 -3.55 9.70 17.72
N ARG A 144 -2.45 10.32 18.15
CA ARG A 144 -1.37 10.75 17.25
C ARG A 144 -0.71 9.57 16.54
N GLU A 145 -0.45 8.47 17.24
CA GLU A 145 0.07 7.24 16.61
C GLU A 145 -0.90 6.69 15.56
N LEU A 146 -2.21 6.72 15.82
CA LEU A 146 -3.21 6.34 14.83
C LEU A 146 -3.20 7.27 13.61
N CYS A 147 -3.04 8.59 13.82
CA CYS A 147 -2.86 9.53 12.72
C CYS A 147 -1.61 9.22 11.89
N ASP A 148 -0.49 8.86 12.53
CA ASP A 148 0.74 8.46 11.84
C ASP A 148 0.54 7.23 10.97
N GLN A 149 -0.21 6.24 11.46
CA GLN A 149 -0.55 5.06 10.68
C GLN A 149 -1.41 5.41 9.46
N VAL A 150 -2.41 6.29 9.61
CA VAL A 150 -3.25 6.75 8.48
C VAL A 150 -2.41 7.49 7.43
N LEU A 151 -1.48 8.34 7.85
CA LEU A 151 -0.59 9.06 6.92
C LEU A 151 0.36 8.10 6.20
N ALA A 152 0.96 7.14 6.92
CA ALA A 152 1.81 6.12 6.33
C ALA A 152 1.05 5.24 5.31
N LEU A 153 -0.20 4.86 5.61
CA LEU A 153 -1.06 4.13 4.67
C LEU A 153 -1.38 4.96 3.43
N SER A 154 -1.65 6.26 3.58
CA SER A 154 -1.87 7.17 2.46
C SER A 154 -0.63 7.30 1.56
N GLU A 155 0.56 7.37 2.13
CA GLU A 155 1.82 7.41 1.37
C GLU A 155 2.07 6.08 0.66
N TYR A 156 1.84 4.96 1.35
CA TYR A 156 1.98 3.63 0.77
C TYR A 156 1.02 3.41 -0.41
N ARG A 157 -0.23 3.89 -0.30
CA ARG A 157 -1.20 3.89 -1.38
C ARG A 157 -0.68 4.65 -2.61
N ALA A 158 -0.11 5.84 -2.43
CA ALA A 158 0.47 6.60 -3.53
C ALA A 158 1.63 5.86 -4.21
N GLN A 159 2.52 5.27 -3.40
CA GLN A 159 3.63 4.45 -3.92
C GLN A 159 3.14 3.22 -4.69
N LEU A 160 2.09 2.55 -4.19
CA LEU A 160 1.48 1.39 -4.85
C LEU A 160 0.83 1.79 -6.18
N TYR A 161 0.19 2.96 -6.23
CA TYR A 161 -0.38 3.49 -7.47
C TYR A 161 0.69 3.79 -8.51
N ASP A 162 1.80 4.43 -8.12
CA ASP A 162 2.94 4.68 -9.02
C ASP A 162 3.59 3.38 -9.51
N TYR A 163 3.73 2.39 -8.62
CA TYR A 163 4.17 1.05 -8.98
C TYR A 163 3.23 0.42 -10.02
N LEU A 164 1.92 0.46 -9.80
CA LEU A 164 0.93 -0.08 -10.73
C LEU A 164 1.02 0.62 -12.10
N ARG A 165 1.16 1.95 -12.10
CA ARG A 165 1.30 2.77 -13.32
C ARG A 165 2.54 2.41 -14.11
N SER A 166 3.69 2.25 -13.45
CA SER A 166 4.95 1.82 -14.06
C SER A 166 4.84 0.42 -14.68
N ARG A 167 4.22 -0.51 -13.95
CA ARG A 167 4.03 -1.90 -14.42
C ARG A 167 3.07 -1.97 -15.61
N MET A 168 1.96 -1.24 -15.55
CA MET A 168 1.00 -1.18 -16.66
C MET A 168 1.63 -0.58 -17.93
N ASN A 169 2.49 0.45 -17.79
CA ASN A 169 3.23 1.03 -18.92
C ASN A 169 4.13 -0.01 -19.62
N THR A 170 4.76 -0.90 -18.85
CA THR A 170 5.66 -1.93 -19.39
C THR A 170 4.91 -3.03 -20.14
N ILE A 171 3.66 -3.31 -19.76
CA ILE A 171 2.90 -4.49 -20.25
C ILE A 171 1.91 -4.11 -21.36
N ALA A 172 1.21 -2.98 -21.20
CA ALA A 172 0.16 -2.56 -22.11
C ALA A 172 0.15 -1.03 -22.31
N PRO A 173 1.15 -0.46 -23.01
CA PRO A 173 1.27 0.98 -23.21
C PRO A 173 0.06 1.57 -23.96
N ASN A 174 -0.57 0.79 -24.84
CA ASN A 174 -1.73 1.23 -25.62
C ASN A 174 -3.05 1.28 -24.83
N LEU A 175 -3.13 0.62 -23.67
CA LEU A 175 -4.37 0.51 -22.90
C LEU A 175 -4.51 1.63 -21.86
N GLN A 176 -3.41 2.32 -21.49
CA GLN A 176 -3.39 3.38 -20.47
C GLN A 176 -4.33 4.55 -20.76
N HIS A 177 -4.60 4.88 -22.02
CA HIS A 177 -5.54 5.97 -22.38
C HIS A 177 -6.95 5.75 -21.79
N TRP A 178 -7.33 4.50 -21.52
CA TRP A 178 -8.63 4.14 -20.96
C TRP A 178 -8.69 4.12 -19.43
N TRP A 179 -7.54 4.18 -18.74
CA TRP A 179 -7.49 4.16 -17.27
C TRP A 179 -7.53 5.56 -16.63
N VAL A 180 -7.38 6.61 -17.44
CA VAL A 180 -7.22 8.01 -16.99
C VAL A 180 -8.47 8.87 -17.28
N ASN A 181 -9.47 8.33 -17.97
CA ASN A 181 -10.79 8.95 -18.16
C ASN A 181 -11.84 8.22 -17.34
#